data_AF-A0A6P7FHK2-F1
#
_entry.id   AF-A0A6P7FHK2-F1
#
_cell.length_a   1.000
_cell.length_b   1.000
_cell.length_c   1.000
_cell.angle_alpha   90.00
_cell.angle_beta   90.00
_cell.angle_gamma   90.00
#
_symmetry.space_group_name_H-M   'P 1'
#
loop_
_entity.id
_entity.type
_entity.pdbx_description
1 polymer ?
#
loop_
_entity_poly.entity_id
_entity_poly.type
_entity_poly.pdbx_seq_one_letter_code
_entity_poly.pdbx_strand_id
1 'polypeptide(L)'
;MVILKIADGKVIADTPIEHLLPYETNFSDTQQVKRLVDKLGNFYRPKDDPIGRINLLTDAFFAAGIKISAKNQAKVSKNPVYFYRFTLDGGLNLMKKMVHDRRPGASHADELGYLFKSPLATDLKDEDKTSIRKLVTLWTNFAKFSNPTPSGNNLNVEWKPIQNGQFNFLDIGRQLKMDVNPEPERMSIWDDIYQCIK
;
A
#
# COMPACT_ATOMS: atom_id res chain seq x y z
N MET A 1 5.78 17.65 10.60
CA MET A 1 5.22 16.58 11.43
C MET A 1 3.73 16.84 11.55
N VAL A 2 2.92 16.31 10.64
CA VAL A 2 1.45 16.35 10.80
C VAL A 2 1.15 15.30 11.85
N ILE A 3 0.80 15.75 13.05
CA ILE A 3 0.23 14.88 14.07
C ILE A 3 -1.16 14.53 13.54
N LEU A 4 -1.26 13.42 12.80
CA LEU A 4 -2.49 12.67 12.75
C LEU A 4 -2.72 12.25 14.20
N LYS A 5 -3.54 13.01 14.95
CA LYS A 5 -4.22 12.46 16.12
C LYS A 5 -4.77 11.14 15.61
N ILE A 6 -4.33 10.03 16.19
CA ILE A 6 -4.83 8.70 15.85
C ILE A 6 -6.33 8.82 16.07
N ALA A 7 -7.07 9.09 15.00
CA ALA A 7 -8.51 9.12 15.05
C ALA A 7 -8.88 7.72 15.51
N ASP A 8 -9.80 7.62 16.47
CA ASP A 8 -10.33 6.31 16.88
C ASP A 8 -10.56 5.48 15.61
N GLY A 9 -10.12 4.22 15.60
CA GLY A 9 -10.26 3.37 14.41
C GLY A 9 -11.70 3.33 13.90
N LYS A 10 -12.67 3.60 14.79
CA LYS A 10 -14.09 3.80 14.50
C LYS A 10 -14.39 5.06 13.67
N VAL A 11 -13.75 6.20 13.94
CA VAL A 11 -13.93 7.45 13.18
C VAL A 11 -13.46 7.29 11.72
N ILE A 12 -12.34 6.60 11.50
CA ILE A 12 -11.86 6.30 10.14
C ILE A 12 -12.80 5.27 9.49
N ALA A 13 -13.22 4.25 10.24
CA ALA A 13 -14.15 3.23 9.75
C ALA A 13 -15.54 3.80 9.35
N ASP A 14 -15.99 4.90 9.95
CA ASP A 14 -17.30 5.51 9.69
C ASP A 14 -17.25 6.74 8.76
N THR A 15 -16.07 7.09 8.23
CA THR A 15 -15.88 8.24 7.32
C THR A 15 -16.78 8.13 6.06
N PRO A 16 -17.62 9.13 5.75
CA PRO A 16 -18.45 9.14 4.54
C PRO A 16 -17.62 9.04 3.25
N ILE A 17 -18.18 8.40 2.20
CA ILE A 17 -17.44 8.12 0.95
C ILE A 17 -17.03 9.42 0.24
N GLU A 18 -17.88 10.44 0.30
CA GLU A 18 -17.63 11.77 -0.25
C GLU A 18 -16.37 12.42 0.34
N HIS A 19 -16.02 12.11 1.59
CA HIS A 19 -14.81 12.62 2.24
C HIS A 19 -13.56 11.80 1.90
N LEU A 20 -13.71 10.68 1.17
CA LEU A 20 -12.62 9.83 0.69
C LEU A 20 -12.21 10.17 -0.74
N LEU A 21 -12.91 11.11 -1.40
CA LEU A 21 -12.49 11.63 -2.69
C LEU A 21 -11.22 12.49 -2.52
N PRO A 22 -10.25 12.43 -3.46
CA PRO A 22 -9.02 13.19 -3.34
C PRO A 22 -9.29 14.70 -3.29
N TYR A 23 -8.68 15.42 -2.35
CA TYR A 23 -8.92 16.85 -2.18
C TYR A 23 -8.56 17.66 -3.42
N GLU A 24 -7.57 17.20 -4.21
CA GLU A 24 -7.11 17.88 -5.42
C GLU A 24 -8.18 17.91 -6.53
N THR A 25 -9.27 17.16 -6.36
CA THR A 25 -10.34 17.10 -7.35
C THR A 25 -11.21 18.36 -7.42
N ASN A 26 -11.18 19.21 -6.39
CA ASN A 26 -11.92 20.48 -6.30
C ASN A 26 -13.32 20.42 -6.94
N PHE A 27 -14.06 19.34 -6.68
CA PHE A 27 -15.33 19.09 -7.34
C PHE A 27 -16.37 20.13 -6.89
N SER A 28 -16.57 21.17 -7.69
CA SER A 28 -17.67 22.12 -7.54
C SER A 28 -18.98 21.58 -8.14
N ASP A 29 -18.89 20.60 -9.05
CA ASP A 29 -20.04 19.88 -9.62
C ASP A 29 -20.53 18.79 -8.66
N THR A 30 -21.60 19.12 -7.93
CA THR A 30 -22.30 18.18 -7.03
C THR A 30 -22.82 16.92 -7.74
N GLN A 31 -23.16 16.97 -9.03
CA GLN A 31 -23.57 15.77 -9.77
C GLN A 31 -22.38 14.86 -10.05
N GLN A 32 -21.21 15.42 -10.35
CA GLN A 32 -19.99 14.64 -10.52
C GLN A 32 -19.60 13.94 -9.21
N VAL A 33 -19.62 14.65 -8.08
CA VAL A 33 -19.38 14.05 -6.75
C VAL A 33 -20.33 12.89 -6.52
N LYS A 34 -21.63 13.09 -6.75
CA LYS A 34 -22.63 12.04 -6.57
C LYS A 34 -22.33 10.80 -7.44
N ARG A 35 -22.02 10.99 -8.73
CA ARG A 35 -21.66 9.88 -9.64
C ARG A 35 -20.45 9.09 -9.14
N LEU A 36 -19.42 9.76 -8.62
CA LEU A 36 -18.22 9.10 -8.10
C LEU A 36 -18.49 8.36 -6.80
N VAL A 37 -19.25 8.98 -5.89
CA VAL A 37 -19.70 8.34 -4.64
C VAL A 37 -20.53 7.09 -4.92
N ASP A 38 -21.48 7.16 -5.86
CA ASP A 38 -22.29 6.01 -6.28
C ASP A 38 -21.42 4.91 -6.89
N LYS A 39 -20.43 5.27 -7.74
CA LYS A 39 -19.49 4.31 -8.34
C LYS A 39 -18.66 3.58 -7.27
N LEU A 40 -18.10 4.31 -6.31
CA LEU A 40 -17.34 3.74 -5.19
C LEU A 40 -18.25 2.89 -4.29
N GLY A 41 -19.45 3.39 -3.96
CA GLY A 41 -20.43 2.69 -3.13
C GLY A 41 -20.88 1.37 -3.74
N ASN A 42 -21.15 1.34 -5.04
CA ASN A 42 -21.57 0.13 -5.75
C ASN A 42 -20.45 -0.91 -5.89
N PHE A 43 -19.22 -0.48 -6.16
CA PHE A 43 -18.10 -1.39 -6.35
C PHE A 43 -17.61 -1.98 -5.01
N TYR A 44 -17.35 -1.13 -4.02
CA TYR A 44 -16.80 -1.58 -2.74
C TYR A 44 -17.86 -2.08 -1.76
N ARG A 45 -19.13 -1.72 -1.94
CA ARG A 45 -20.24 -2.07 -1.04
C ARG A 45 -19.91 -1.89 0.46
N PRO A 46 -19.29 -0.76 0.87
CA PRO A 46 -18.64 -0.63 2.18
C PRO A 46 -19.61 -0.64 3.38
N LYS A 47 -20.92 -0.53 3.13
CA LYS A 47 -21.97 -0.64 4.16
C LYS A 47 -22.26 -2.10 4.53
N ASP A 48 -22.13 -3.01 3.58
CA ASP A 48 -22.52 -4.42 3.71
C ASP A 48 -21.30 -5.35 3.76
N ASP A 49 -20.15 -4.91 3.24
CA ASP A 49 -18.91 -5.68 3.16
C ASP A 49 -17.77 -4.99 3.92
N PRO A 50 -17.37 -5.51 5.10
CA PRO A 50 -16.23 -4.99 5.86
C PRO A 50 -14.91 -5.02 5.08
N ILE A 51 -14.69 -6.01 4.20
CA ILE A 51 -13.48 -6.08 3.37
C ILE A 51 -13.53 -5.01 2.29
N GLY A 52 -14.70 -4.84 1.68
CA GLY A 52 -15.00 -3.72 0.79
C GLY A 52 -14.70 -2.35 1.42
N ARG A 53 -15.10 -2.14 2.68
CA ARG A 53 -14.76 -0.93 3.44
C ARG A 53 -13.26 -0.76 3.63
N ILE A 54 -12.55 -1.82 4.02
CA ILE A 54 -11.09 -1.78 4.18
C ILE A 54 -10.42 -1.44 2.85
N ASN A 55 -10.79 -2.10 1.76
CA ASN A 55 -10.23 -1.84 0.43
C ASN A 55 -10.48 -0.39 -0.02
N LEU A 56 -11.68 0.15 0.21
CA LEU A 56 -11.99 1.54 -0.11
C LEU A 56 -11.08 2.51 0.66
N LEU A 57 -10.89 2.29 1.97
CA LEU A 57 -10.02 3.12 2.79
C LEU A 57 -8.54 2.98 2.40
N THR A 58 -8.09 1.74 2.13
CA THR A 58 -6.73 1.47 1.65
C THR A 58 -6.45 2.22 0.35
N ASP A 59 -7.37 2.16 -0.60
CA ASP A 59 -7.16 2.75 -1.91
C ASP A 59 -7.26 4.30 -1.84
N ALA A 60 -8.20 4.84 -1.06
CA ALA A 60 -8.40 6.28 -0.87
C ALA A 60 -7.24 6.96 -0.15
N PHE A 61 -6.75 6.38 0.95
CA PHE A 61 -5.72 7.00 1.76
C PHE A 61 -4.29 6.70 1.29
N PHE A 62 -4.09 5.58 0.59
CA PHE A 62 -2.74 5.10 0.27
C PHE A 62 -2.58 4.66 -1.18
N ALA A 63 -3.23 3.57 -1.59
CA ALA A 63 -2.81 2.85 -2.79
C ALA A 63 -2.95 3.69 -4.07
N ALA A 64 -4.05 4.42 -4.23
CA ALA A 64 -4.29 5.23 -5.42
C ALA A 64 -3.29 6.40 -5.52
N GLY A 65 -3.08 7.12 -4.42
CA GLY A 65 -2.08 8.19 -4.30
C GLY A 65 -0.66 7.69 -4.58
N ILE A 66 -0.26 6.58 -3.96
CA ILE A 66 1.05 5.94 -4.17
C ILE A 66 1.24 5.57 -5.64
N LYS A 67 0.22 4.96 -6.27
CA LYS A 67 0.27 4.56 -7.68
C LYS A 67 0.43 5.78 -8.60
N ILE A 68 -0.38 6.84 -8.44
CA ILE A 68 -0.28 8.02 -9.31
C ILE A 68 1.05 8.75 -9.12
N SER A 69 1.54 8.88 -7.89
CA SER A 69 2.86 9.47 -7.61
C SER A 69 3.99 8.66 -8.24
N ALA A 70 3.98 7.32 -8.08
CA ALA A 70 4.98 6.46 -8.69
C ALA A 70 4.93 6.49 -10.22
N LYS A 71 3.73 6.52 -10.82
CA LYS A 71 3.53 6.70 -12.28
C LYS A 71 4.19 7.98 -12.76
N ASN A 72 3.92 9.09 -12.08
CA ASN A 72 4.40 10.41 -12.47
C ASN A 72 5.92 10.51 -12.27
N GLN A 73 6.45 9.99 -11.16
CA GLN A 73 7.89 9.93 -10.92
C GLN A 73 8.60 9.10 -11.98
N ALA A 74 8.07 7.92 -12.35
CA ALA A 74 8.66 7.04 -13.34
C ALA A 74 8.72 7.66 -14.75
N LYS A 75 7.81 8.59 -15.08
CA LYS A 75 7.82 9.31 -16.37
C LYS A 75 8.97 10.32 -16.50
N VAL A 76 9.37 10.93 -15.39
CA VAL A 76 10.34 12.05 -15.39
C VAL A 76 11.70 11.67 -14.82
N SER A 77 11.77 10.60 -14.03
CA SER A 77 12.99 10.14 -13.40
C SER A 77 13.94 9.52 -14.42
N LYS A 78 15.23 9.87 -14.33
CA LYS A 78 16.31 9.18 -15.04
C LYS A 78 16.75 7.88 -14.34
N ASN A 79 16.33 7.70 -13.08
CA ASN A 79 16.65 6.54 -12.27
C ASN A 79 15.43 5.60 -12.15
N PRO A 80 15.66 4.28 -11.99
CA PRO A 80 14.58 3.32 -11.78
C PRO A 80 13.68 3.65 -10.58
N VAL A 81 12.37 3.50 -10.74
CA VAL A 81 11.39 3.57 -9.66
C VAL A 81 10.91 2.16 -9.34
N TYR A 82 11.19 1.69 -8.12
CA TYR A 82 10.77 0.37 -7.65
C TYR A 82 9.46 0.46 -6.86
N PHE A 83 8.57 -0.51 -7.08
CA PHE A 83 7.26 -0.57 -6.43
C PHE A 83 7.13 -1.89 -5.64
N TYR A 84 6.54 -1.86 -4.46
CA TYR A 84 6.27 -3.10 -3.69
C TYR A 84 4.86 -3.11 -3.13
N ARG A 85 4.43 -4.31 -2.77
CA ARG A 85 3.26 -4.58 -1.94
C ARG A 85 3.70 -5.45 -0.76
N PHE A 86 3.37 -5.06 0.46
CA PHE A 86 3.65 -5.86 1.65
C PHE A 86 2.42 -6.70 2.00
N THR A 87 2.59 -8.02 2.07
CA THR A 87 1.48 -8.98 2.29
C THR A 87 1.77 -9.97 3.42
N LEU A 88 2.92 -9.82 4.09
CA LEU A 88 3.30 -10.71 5.17
C LEU A 88 2.40 -10.51 6.39
N ASP A 89 1.69 -11.58 6.75
CA ASP A 89 0.96 -11.72 8.01
C ASP A 89 1.72 -12.70 8.90
N GLY A 90 2.36 -12.17 9.95
CA GLY A 90 3.32 -12.89 10.77
C GLY A 90 3.45 -12.31 12.19
N GLY A 91 4.46 -12.78 12.90
CA GLY A 91 4.61 -12.56 14.34
C GLY A 91 5.00 -11.13 14.72
N LEU A 92 5.45 -10.32 13.77
CA LEU A 92 5.98 -8.97 14.03
C LEU A 92 5.13 -7.84 13.43
N ASN A 93 3.92 -8.15 12.96
CA ASN A 93 2.98 -7.15 12.45
C ASN A 93 2.63 -6.11 13.54
N LEU A 94 3.34 -4.98 13.50
CA LEU A 94 3.42 -4.01 14.59
C LEU A 94 2.08 -3.35 14.91
N MET A 95 1.37 -2.89 13.87
CA MET A 95 0.09 -2.20 14.05
C MET A 95 -0.97 -3.17 14.53
N LYS A 96 -1.03 -4.37 13.94
CA LYS A 96 -1.97 -5.43 14.40
C LYS A 96 -1.79 -5.74 15.87
N LYS A 97 -0.55 -5.82 16.37
CA LYS A 97 -0.30 -5.98 17.81
C LYS A 97 -0.74 -4.78 18.64
N MET A 98 -0.46 -3.57 18.18
CA MET A 98 -0.81 -2.33 18.88
C MET A 98 -2.33 -2.18 19.07
N VAL A 99 -3.13 -2.56 18.08
CA VAL A 99 -4.61 -2.46 18.12
C VAL A 99 -5.32 -3.80 18.39
N HIS A 100 -4.57 -4.85 18.73
CA HIS A 100 -5.08 -6.21 18.94
C HIS A 100 -5.92 -6.76 17.77
N ASP A 101 -5.58 -6.41 16.54
CA ASP A 101 -6.25 -6.90 15.34
C ASP A 101 -5.76 -8.30 14.96
N ARG A 102 -6.72 -9.21 14.77
CA ARG A 102 -6.49 -10.62 14.42
C ARG A 102 -6.96 -10.99 13.00
N ARG A 103 -7.46 -10.02 12.23
CA ARG A 103 -7.91 -10.25 10.86
C ARG A 103 -6.72 -10.73 9.99
N PRO A 104 -6.96 -11.60 9.00
CA PRO A 104 -5.90 -12.06 8.11
C PRO A 104 -5.37 -10.92 7.23
N GLY A 105 -4.09 -11.01 6.86
CA GLY A 105 -3.40 -10.04 6.01
C GLY A 105 -2.55 -9.04 6.79
N ALA A 106 -1.90 -8.15 6.05
CA ALA A 106 -1.08 -7.09 6.60
C ALA A 106 -1.88 -5.78 6.76
N SER A 107 -1.66 -5.09 7.88
CA SER A 107 -2.18 -3.76 8.17
C SER A 107 -1.13 -2.70 7.87
N HIS A 108 -1.56 -1.44 7.81
CA HIS A 108 -0.68 -0.29 7.73
C HIS A 108 0.37 -0.30 8.85
N ALA A 109 1.62 -0.01 8.52
CA ALA A 109 2.78 0.06 9.42
C ALA A 109 3.22 -1.30 10.03
N ASP A 110 2.65 -2.42 9.61
CA ASP A 110 3.07 -3.74 10.10
C ASP A 110 4.49 -4.10 9.69
N GLU A 111 4.94 -3.64 8.51
CA GLU A 111 6.29 -3.87 7.99
C GLU A 111 7.37 -3.29 8.90
N LEU A 112 7.04 -2.27 9.71
CA LEU A 112 7.98 -1.63 10.62
C LEU A 112 8.51 -2.58 11.69
N GLY A 113 7.72 -3.56 12.14
CA GLY A 113 8.19 -4.56 13.10
C GLY A 113 9.23 -5.53 12.54
N TYR A 114 9.35 -5.59 11.20
CA TYR A 114 10.38 -6.37 10.51
C TYR A 114 11.62 -5.54 10.13
N LEU A 115 11.50 -4.20 10.12
CA LEU A 115 12.61 -3.28 9.87
C LEU A 115 13.29 -2.81 11.17
N PHE A 116 12.50 -2.59 12.22
CA PHE A 116 12.96 -1.98 13.46
C PHE A 116 12.57 -2.83 14.66
N LYS A 117 13.48 -2.92 15.63
CA LYS A 117 13.17 -3.53 16.92
C LYS A 117 12.13 -2.69 17.65
N SER A 118 11.04 -3.32 18.10
CA SER A 118 9.96 -2.66 18.84
C SER A 118 9.63 -3.44 20.11
N PRO A 119 9.34 -2.77 21.25
CA PRO A 119 8.88 -3.43 22.47
C PRO A 119 7.51 -4.11 22.30
N LEU A 120 6.74 -3.72 21.27
CA LEU A 120 5.45 -4.31 20.96
C LEU A 120 5.56 -5.51 20.00
N ALA A 121 6.68 -5.70 19.31
CA ALA A 121 6.90 -6.78 18.35
C ALA A 121 8.05 -7.69 18.82
N THR A 122 7.82 -8.40 19.93
CA THR A 122 8.84 -9.20 20.63
C THR A 122 8.74 -10.70 20.35
N ASP A 123 7.63 -11.17 19.78
CA ASP A 123 7.36 -12.58 19.51
C ASP A 123 8.10 -13.09 18.26
N LEU A 124 9.43 -13.06 18.32
CA LEU A 124 10.30 -13.43 17.21
C LEU A 124 10.31 -14.96 16.99
N LYS A 125 9.59 -15.44 15.97
CA LYS A 125 9.69 -16.82 15.51
C LYS A 125 10.81 -16.98 14.47
N ASP A 126 11.21 -18.22 14.19
CA ASP A 126 12.24 -18.48 13.18
C ASP A 126 11.81 -18.06 11.76
N GLU A 127 10.52 -18.19 11.44
CA GLU A 127 9.95 -17.67 10.20
C GLU A 127 10.10 -16.14 10.10
N ASP A 128 9.92 -15.41 11.20
CA ASP A 128 10.06 -13.96 11.25
C ASP A 128 11.52 -13.52 11.04
N LYS A 129 12.51 -14.28 11.54
CA LYS A 129 13.94 -14.02 11.28
C LYS A 129 14.27 -14.04 9.79
N THR A 130 13.65 -14.94 9.04
CA THR A 130 13.83 -15.02 7.59
C THR A 130 13.22 -13.81 6.90
N SER A 131 12.02 -13.40 7.31
CA SER A 131 11.34 -12.22 6.79
C SER A 131 12.10 -10.91 7.11
N ILE A 132 12.59 -10.75 8.33
CA ILE A 132 13.47 -9.63 8.73
C ILE A 132 14.68 -9.57 7.80
N ARG A 133 15.41 -10.69 7.63
CA ARG A 133 16.60 -10.72 6.78
C ARG A 133 16.28 -10.32 5.35
N LYS A 134 15.18 -10.82 4.77
CA LYS A 134 14.74 -10.44 3.42
C LYS A 134 14.48 -8.94 3.33
N LEU A 135 13.64 -8.40 4.22
CA LEU A 135 13.22 -7.00 4.19
C LEU A 135 14.39 -6.05 4.43
N VAL A 136 15.22 -6.30 5.44
CA VAL A 136 16.41 -5.51 5.71
C VAL A 136 17.40 -5.58 4.55
N THR A 137 17.60 -6.76 3.93
CA THR A 137 18.48 -6.90 2.76
C THR A 137 18.00 -6.06 1.58
N LEU A 138 16.70 -6.10 1.27
CA LEU A 138 16.10 -5.29 0.22
C LEU A 138 16.34 -3.78 0.44
N TRP A 139 16.06 -3.28 1.64
CA TRP A 139 16.21 -1.86 1.98
C TRP A 139 17.68 -1.42 1.98
N THR A 140 18.57 -2.22 2.59
CA THR A 140 20.01 -1.91 2.67
C THR A 140 20.71 -2.00 1.32
N ASN A 141 20.32 -2.95 0.46
CA ASN A 141 20.80 -3.01 -0.91
C ASN A 141 20.38 -1.78 -1.71
N PHE A 142 19.12 -1.35 -1.59
CA PHE A 142 18.67 -0.13 -2.27
C PHE A 142 19.46 1.09 -1.81
N ALA A 143 19.66 1.24 -0.49
CA ALA A 143 20.46 2.33 0.06
C ALA A 143 21.93 2.31 -0.40
N LYS A 144 22.53 1.12 -0.55
CA LYS A 144 23.95 0.96 -0.92
C LYS A 144 24.20 1.01 -2.44
N PHE A 145 23.27 0.50 -3.24
CA PHE A 145 23.50 0.23 -4.66
C PHE A 145 22.48 0.89 -5.60
N SER A 146 21.45 1.57 -5.07
CA SER A 146 20.29 2.05 -5.85
C SER A 146 19.52 0.94 -6.60
N ASN A 147 19.76 -0.32 -6.22
CA ASN A 147 19.09 -1.51 -6.71
C ASN A 147 18.83 -2.43 -5.51
N PRO A 148 17.57 -2.79 -5.21
CA PRO A 148 17.24 -3.62 -4.04
C PRO A 148 17.67 -5.09 -4.20
N THR A 149 17.88 -5.55 -5.43
CA THR A 149 18.31 -6.92 -5.77
C THR A 149 19.51 -6.88 -6.73
N PRO A 150 20.68 -6.37 -6.31
CA PRO A 150 21.87 -6.34 -7.15
C PRO A 150 22.35 -7.76 -7.47
N SER A 151 23.07 -7.94 -8.59
CA SER A 151 23.60 -9.24 -8.97
C SER A 151 24.43 -9.89 -7.86
N GLY A 152 24.22 -11.18 -7.60
CA GLY A 152 24.90 -11.93 -6.53
C GLY A 152 24.26 -11.83 -5.15
N ASN A 153 23.05 -11.24 -5.02
CA ASN A 153 22.28 -11.28 -3.77
C ASN A 153 21.66 -12.67 -3.51
N ASN A 154 21.30 -12.95 -2.25
CA ASN A 154 20.76 -14.24 -1.80
C ASN A 154 19.21 -14.28 -1.74
N LEU A 155 18.50 -13.33 -2.36
CA LEU A 155 17.03 -13.23 -2.29
C LEU A 155 16.30 -14.05 -3.37
N ASN A 156 17.04 -14.64 -4.32
CA ASN A 156 16.51 -15.46 -5.42
C ASN A 156 15.38 -14.79 -6.22
N VAL A 157 15.39 -13.45 -6.29
CA VAL A 157 14.43 -12.65 -7.06
C VAL A 157 15.13 -11.44 -7.65
N GLU A 158 14.70 -11.06 -8.85
CA GLU A 158 15.08 -9.80 -9.48
C GLU A 158 13.89 -8.83 -9.36
N TRP A 159 14.06 -7.75 -8.60
CA TRP A 159 13.04 -6.73 -8.46
C TRP A 159 13.12 -5.76 -9.63
N LYS A 160 12.21 -5.93 -10.59
CA LYS A 160 12.14 -5.07 -11.77
C LYS A 160 11.45 -3.75 -11.44
N PRO A 161 11.96 -2.60 -11.93
CA PRO A 161 11.32 -1.30 -11.71
C PRO A 161 10.08 -1.15 -12.59
N ILE A 162 9.29 -0.10 -12.32
CA ILE A 162 8.22 0.37 -13.20
C ILE A 162 8.82 0.66 -14.58
N GLN A 163 8.19 0.13 -15.64
CA GLN A 163 8.70 0.25 -17.01
C GLN A 163 7.54 0.44 -17.99
N ASN A 164 7.65 1.43 -18.89
CA ASN A 164 6.68 1.69 -19.96
C ASN A 164 5.21 1.78 -19.48
N GLY A 165 4.99 2.33 -18.28
CA GLY A 165 3.66 2.44 -17.66
C GLY A 165 3.14 1.16 -17.00
N GLN A 166 3.85 0.03 -17.12
CA GLN A 166 3.57 -1.20 -16.39
C GLN A 166 4.19 -1.14 -14.99
N PHE A 167 3.38 -1.42 -13.98
CA PHE A 167 3.81 -1.49 -12.59
C PHE A 167 4.36 -2.89 -12.29
N ASN A 168 5.63 -3.13 -12.62
CA ASN A 168 6.34 -4.26 -12.04
C ASN A 168 6.51 -4.00 -10.55
N PHE A 169 6.02 -4.91 -9.72
CA PHE A 169 6.12 -4.77 -8.27
C PHE A 169 6.58 -6.06 -7.60
N LEU A 170 7.26 -5.91 -6.47
CA LEU A 170 7.62 -7.02 -5.62
C LEU A 170 6.55 -7.20 -4.53
N ASP A 171 5.89 -8.35 -4.53
CA ASP A 171 5.07 -8.81 -3.43
C ASP A 171 5.99 -9.37 -2.33
N ILE A 172 5.97 -8.71 -1.17
CA ILE A 172 6.78 -9.04 -0.01
C ILE A 172 5.87 -9.73 1.02
N GLY A 173 5.65 -11.03 0.78
CA GLY A 173 4.97 -11.93 1.70
C GLY A 173 5.93 -12.92 2.35
N ARG A 174 5.43 -14.13 2.66
CA ARG A 174 6.30 -15.25 3.08
C ARG A 174 7.36 -15.59 2.02
N GLN A 175 6.99 -15.46 0.76
CA GLN A 175 7.87 -15.55 -0.39
C GLN A 175 7.94 -14.18 -1.09
N LEU A 176 9.06 -13.91 -1.76
CA LEU A 176 9.20 -12.75 -2.61
C LEU A 176 8.72 -13.14 -4.01
N LYS A 177 7.75 -12.42 -4.55
CA LYS A 177 7.18 -12.71 -5.88
C LYS A 177 7.08 -11.44 -6.70
N MET A 178 7.60 -11.47 -7.92
CA MET A 178 7.34 -10.42 -8.89
C MET A 178 5.96 -10.62 -9.51
N ASP A 179 5.21 -9.52 -9.62
CA ASP A 179 3.94 -9.49 -10.33
C ASP A 179 3.76 -8.12 -11.00
N VAL A 180 2.66 -7.94 -11.72
CA VAL A 180 2.40 -6.73 -12.51
C VAL A 180 1.05 -6.12 -12.20
N ASN A 181 0.98 -4.80 -12.19
CA ASN A 181 -0.26 -4.01 -12.08
C ASN A 181 -1.12 -4.44 -10.86
N PRO A 182 -0.70 -4.04 -9.65
CA PRO A 182 -1.37 -4.44 -8.41
C PRO A 182 -2.83 -3.93 -8.39
N GLU A 183 -3.75 -4.84 -8.05
CA GLU A 183 -5.20 -4.60 -7.90
C GLU A 183 -5.86 -3.87 -9.09
N PRO A 184 -5.80 -4.44 -10.31
CA PRO A 184 -6.09 -3.71 -11.54
C PRO A 184 -7.53 -3.17 -11.63
N GLU A 185 -8.53 -3.96 -11.21
CA GLU A 185 -9.93 -3.54 -11.22
C GLU A 185 -10.19 -2.34 -10.31
N ARG A 186 -9.65 -2.38 -9.09
CA ARG A 186 -9.80 -1.31 -8.11
C ARG A 186 -9.08 -0.06 -8.60
N MET A 187 -7.84 -0.23 -9.04
CA MET A 187 -7.00 0.87 -9.51
C MET A 187 -7.53 1.52 -10.80
N SER A 188 -8.30 0.81 -11.62
CA SER A 188 -8.98 1.41 -12.79
C SER A 188 -10.03 2.44 -12.36
N ILE A 189 -10.77 2.20 -11.28
CA ILE A 189 -11.77 3.14 -10.77
C ILE A 189 -11.10 4.44 -10.31
N TRP A 190 -9.98 4.30 -9.62
CA TRP A 190 -9.19 5.44 -9.14
C TRP A 190 -8.50 6.18 -10.28
N ASP A 191 -7.99 5.48 -11.30
CA ASP A 191 -7.46 6.13 -12.50
C ASP A 191 -8.51 7.03 -13.17
N ASP A 192 -9.78 6.60 -13.22
CA ASP A 192 -10.88 7.44 -13.75
C ASP A 192 -11.13 8.68 -12.89
N ILE A 193 -11.06 8.55 -11.56
CA ILE A 193 -11.22 9.67 -10.62
C ILE A 193 -10.09 10.69 -10.84
N TYR A 194 -8.84 10.24 -10.92
CA TYR A 194 -7.70 11.14 -11.15
C TYR A 194 -7.67 11.75 -12.56
N GLN A 195 -8.28 11.12 -13.56
CA GLN A 195 -8.45 11.70 -14.90
C GLN A 195 -9.52 12.82 -14.95
N CYS A 196 -10.42 12.86 -13.98
CA CYS A 196 -11.39 13.95 -13.87
C CYS A 196 -10.74 15.29 -13.45
N ILE A 197 -9.50 15.26 -12.97
CA ILE A 197 -8.71 16.43 -12.57
C ILE A 197 -8.09 17.03 -13.84
N LYS A 198 -8.61 18.17 -14.28
CA LYS A 198 -8.05 18.98 -15.37
C LYS A 198 -7.35 20.21 -14.82
#